data_AF-A0A2W4WEA5-F1
#
_entry.id   AF-A0A2W4WEA5-F1
#
_cell.length_a   1.000
_cell.length_b   1.000
_cell.length_c   1.000
_cell.angle_alpha   90.00
_cell.angle_beta   90.00
_cell.angle_gamma   90.00
#
_symmetry.space_group_name_H-M   'P 1'
#
loop_
_entity.id
_entity.type
_entity.pdbx_description
1 polymer ?
#
loop_
_entity_poly.entity_id
_entity_poly.type
_entity_poly.pdbx_seq_one_letter_code
_entity_poly.pdbx_strand_id
1 'polypeptide(L)' 'MAMVSIQPKKVPNMERPKKGFNQYAEQLNGRGAMIGIVGLILVELLTGKGLLTLLGLA' A
#
# COMPACT_ATOMS: atom_id res chain seq x y z
N MET A 1 2.64 24.26 -50.52
CA MET A 1 3.37 24.45 -49.24
C MET A 1 2.65 23.64 -48.17
N ALA A 2 2.98 22.35 -48.00
CA ALA A 2 2.31 21.50 -47.02
C ALA A 2 3.13 21.51 -45.71
N MET A 3 2.52 21.98 -44.63
CA MET A 3 3.10 22.00 -43.30
C MET A 3 3.22 20.57 -42.77
N VAL A 4 4.45 20.08 -42.61
CA VAL A 4 4.74 18.79 -41.96
C VAL A 4 4.55 18.96 -40.46
N SER A 5 3.56 18.27 -39.89
CA SER A 5 3.36 18.21 -38.44
C SER A 5 4.22 17.09 -37.84
N ILE A 6 5.32 17.47 -37.19
CA ILE A 6 6.18 16.57 -36.41
C ILE A 6 5.48 16.18 -35.09
N GLN A 7 4.48 15.31 -35.15
CA GLN A 7 3.82 14.82 -33.94
C GLN A 7 4.66 13.70 -33.28
N PRO A 8 5.01 13.82 -31.99
CA PRO A 8 5.72 12.76 -31.29
C PRO A 8 4.80 11.53 -31.15
N LYS A 9 5.14 10.43 -31.85
CA LYS A 9 4.31 9.22 -31.97
C LYS A 9 4.29 8.34 -30.71
N LYS A 10 5.01 8.70 -29.66
CA LYS A 10 5.02 7.99 -28.38
C LYS A 10 4.97 8.99 -27.24
N VAL A 11 3.86 9.01 -26.51
CA VAL A 11 3.83 9.53 -25.14
C VAL A 11 4.78 8.64 -24.33
N PRO A 12 5.76 9.19 -23.59
CA PRO A 12 6.61 8.38 -22.73
C PRO A 12 5.72 7.62 -21.75
N ASN A 13 5.71 6.30 -21.83
CA ASN A 13 5.10 5.47 -20.80
C ASN A 13 6.00 5.59 -19.57
N MET A 14 5.74 6.57 -18.72
CA MET A 14 6.40 6.69 -17.44
C MET A 14 5.93 5.50 -16.60
N GLU A 15 6.70 4.41 -16.62
CA GLU A 15 6.50 3.32 -15.67
C GLU A 15 6.72 3.88 -14.28
N ARG A 16 5.61 4.20 -13.59
CA ARG A 16 5.65 4.65 -12.20
C ARG A 16 6.46 3.62 -11.42
N PRO A 17 7.53 4.02 -10.71
CA PRO A 17 8.39 3.08 -10.01
C PRO A 17 7.54 2.30 -9.00
N LYS A 18 7.29 1.01 -9.29
CA LYS A 18 6.41 0.12 -8.50
C LYS A 18 7.03 -0.26 -7.15
N LYS A 19 8.31 0.02 -6.94
CA LYS A 19 9.06 -0.29 -5.71
C LYS A 19 9.47 1.01 -5.01
N GLY A 20 9.30 1.06 -3.69
CA GLY A 20 9.62 2.22 -2.84
C GLY A 20 8.37 2.88 -2.23
N PHE A 21 8.55 4.08 -1.68
CA PHE A 21 7.46 4.93 -1.18
C PHE A 21 6.70 5.54 -2.36
N ASN A 22 5.82 4.75 -2.96
CA ASN A 22 4.88 5.23 -3.96
C ASN A 22 3.45 5.18 -3.40
N GLN A 23 2.57 6.02 -3.94
CA GLN A 23 1.18 6.14 -3.45
C GLN A 23 0.43 4.81 -3.42
N TYR A 24 0.75 3.89 -4.33
CA TYR A 24 0.10 2.58 -4.37
C TYR A 24 0.53 1.70 -3.19
N ALA A 25 1.83 1.67 -2.89
CA ALA A 25 2.39 0.95 -1.75
C ALA A 25 1.89 1.54 -0.43
N GLU A 26 1.82 2.86 -0.31
CA GLU A 26 1.28 3.54 0.86
C GLU A 26 -0.20 3.19 1.11
N GLN A 27 -1.02 3.20 0.05
CA GLN A 27 -2.42 2.81 0.15
C GLN A 27 -2.59 1.32 0.52
N LEU A 28 -1.78 0.43 -0.07
CA LEU A 28 -1.80 -0.99 0.28
C LEU A 28 -1.39 -1.23 1.74
N ASN A 29 -0.28 -0.63 2.16
CA ASN A 29 0.20 -0.75 3.53
C ASN A 29 -0.79 -0.15 4.53
N GLY A 30 -1.41 0.99 4.22
CA GLY A 30 -2.44 1.61 5.05
C GLY A 30 -3.67 0.72 5.22
N ARG A 31 -4.14 0.06 4.15
CA ARG A 31 -5.23 -0.92 4.23
C ARG A 31 -4.85 -2.13 5.07
N GLY A 32 -3.64 -2.65 4.89
CA GLY A 32 -3.10 -3.73 5.70
C GLY A 32 -3.05 -3.38 7.18
N ALA A 33 -2.63 -2.16 7.51
CA ALA A 33 -2.60 -1.67 8.89
C ALA A 33 -4.01 -1.56 9.50
N MET A 34 -5.01 -1.05 8.77
CA MET A 34 -6.39 -0.99 9.24
C MET A 34 -6.96 -2.39 9.56
N ILE A 35 -6.71 -3.36 8.67
CA ILE A 35 -7.12 -4.76 8.89
C ILE A 35 -6.36 -5.35 10.09
N GLY A 36 -5.07 -5.05 10.23
CA GLY A 36 -4.23 -5.51 11.34
C GLY A 36 -4.74 -5.03 12.70
N ILE A 37 -5.08 -3.75 12.82
CA ILE A 37 -5.63 -3.18 14.06
C ILE A 37 -6.98 -3.82 14.41
N VAL A 38 -7.89 -3.93 13.44
CA VAL A 38 -9.21 -4.57 13.68
C VAL A 38 -9.03 -6.04 14.06
N GLY A 39 -8.13 -6.76 13.38
CA GLY A 39 -7.79 -8.14 13.72
C GLY A 39 -7.21 -8.28 15.13
N LEU A 40 -6.32 -7.37 15.54
CA LEU A 40 -5.78 -7.35 16.90
C LEU A 40 -6.87 -7.18 17.95
N ILE A 41 -7.78 -6.24 17.76
CA ILE A 41 -8.91 -6.02 18.67
C ILE A 41 -9.78 -7.28 18.75
N LEU A 42 -10.09 -7.90 17.61
CA LEU A 42 -10.88 -9.14 17.57
C LEU A 42 -10.21 -10.28 18.32
N VAL A 43 -8.90 -10.48 18.11
CA VAL A 43 -8.13 -11.51 18.82
C VAL A 43 -8.10 -11.23 20.32
N GLU A 44 -7.91 -9.98 20.73
CA GLU A 44 -7.93 -9.59 22.15
C GLU A 44 -9.29 -9.85 22.80
N LEU A 45 -10.39 -9.54 22.11
CA LEU A 45 -11.75 -9.83 22.60
C LEU A 45 -12.03 -11.32 22.72
N LEU A 46 -11.56 -12.14 21.78
CA LEU A 46 -11.80 -13.59 21.79
C LEU A 46 -10.93 -14.32 22.81
N THR A 47 -9.69 -13.86 23.01
CA THR A 47 -8.71 -14.53 23.88
C THR A 47 -8.65 -13.94 25.29
N GLY A 48 -9.13 -12.71 25.47
CA GLY A 48 -8.95 -11.94 26.69
C GLY A 48 -7.49 -11.56 26.98
N LYS A 49 -6.58 -11.74 26.00
CA LYS A 49 -5.14 -11.53 26.14
C LYS A 49 -4.70 -10.43 25.19
N GLY A 50 -4.00 -9.43 25.74
CA GLY A 50 -3.40 -8.37 24.93
C GLY A 50 -2.28 -8.89 24.04
N LEU A 51 -1.92 -8.11 23.01
CA LEU A 51 -0.90 -8.47 22.02
C LEU A 51 0.45 -8.88 22.67
N LEU A 52 0.92 -8.17 23.69
CA LEU A 52 2.21 -8.46 24.33
C LEU A 52 2.23 -9.84 24.98
N THR A 53 1.12 -10.24 25.58
CA THR A 53 0.95 -11.58 26.17
C THR A 53 0.91 -12.67 25.09
N LEU A 54 0.31 -12.38 23.93
CA LEU A 54 0.31 -13.30 22.79
C LEU A 54 1.72 -13.46 22.18
N LEU A 55 2.54 -12.41 22.26
CA LEU A 55 3.95 -12.44 21.86
C LEU A 55 4.88 -13.03 22.93
N GLY A 56 4.36 -13.37 24.12
CA GLY A 56 5.15 -13.93 25.24
C GLY A 56 6.07 -12.91 25.92
N LEU A 57 5.78 -11.63 25.77
CA LEU A 57 6.58 -10.52 26.31
C LEU A 57 6.03 -9.96 27.63
N ALA A 58 4.82 -10.36 28.01
CA ALA A 58 4.11 -9.95 29.22
C ALA A 58 3.34 -11.12 29.82
#